data_AF-A0A813I1X4-F1
#
_entry.id   AF-A0A813I1X4-F1
#
_cell.length_a   1.000
_cell.length_b   1.000
_cell.length_c   1.000
_cell.angle_alpha   90.00
_cell.angle_beta   90.00
_cell.angle_gamma   90.00
#
_symmetry.space_group_name_H-M   'P 1'
#
loop_
_entity.id
_entity.type
_entity.pdbx_description
1 polymer ?
#
loop_
_entity_poly.entity_id
_entity_poly.type
_entity_poly.pdbx_seq_one_letter_code
_entity_poly.pdbx_strand_id
1 'polypeptide(L)'
;SQSRQRAEQPGRCGGASTHRTGTLIAGEGSASTSATKIADALAQAALYRSMDHSVKTPFSLHAQKAGMYHIGGKMDDITCVCAWMVSTDTSPSEMNLH
;
A
#
# COMPACT_ATOMS: atom_id res chain seq x y z
N SER A 1 6.84 -28.57 37.00
CA SER A 1 7.56 -27.59 36.17
C SER A 1 6.55 -26.86 35.29
N GLN A 2 6.05 -25.72 35.78
CA GLN A 2 5.06 -24.91 35.06
C GLN A 2 5.79 -23.84 34.23
N SER A 3 5.85 -24.04 32.91
CA SER A 3 6.49 -23.12 31.96
C SER A 3 5.42 -22.31 31.22
N ARG A 4 5.10 -21.15 31.80
CA ARG A 4 4.85 -19.85 31.16
C ARG A 4 4.02 -19.82 29.87
N GLN A 5 2.74 -19.50 30.04
CA GLN A 5 1.89 -18.86 29.03
C GLN A 5 2.48 -17.47 28.66
N ARG A 6 2.64 -17.18 27.37
CA ARG A 6 2.90 -15.82 26.87
C ARG A 6 1.71 -15.42 26.01
N ALA A 7 0.89 -14.53 26.55
CA ALA A 7 -0.19 -13.87 25.82
C ALA A 7 0.41 -12.96 24.76
N GLU A 8 0.05 -13.17 23.49
CA GLU A 8 0.29 -12.20 22.43
C GLU A 8 -0.78 -11.12 22.52
N GLN A 9 -0.37 -9.91 22.90
CA GLN A 9 -1.24 -8.74 22.84
C GLN A 9 -1.21 -8.19 21.40
N PRO A 10 -2.36 -7.91 20.77
CA PRO A 10 -2.38 -7.17 19.52
C PRO A 10 -1.92 -5.73 19.78
N GLY A 11 -0.84 -5.33 19.11
CA GLY A 11 -0.28 -3.99 19.17
C GLY A 11 -1.32 -2.93 18.80
N ARG A 12 -1.73 -2.16 19.81
CA ARG A 12 -2.61 -1.00 19.65
C ARG A 12 -1.78 0.16 19.12
N CYS A 13 -1.69 0.32 17.81
CA CYS A 13 -1.09 1.51 17.19
C CYS A 13 -2.08 2.67 17.21
N GLY A 14 -2.27 3.27 18.39
CA GLY A 14 -2.98 4.54 18.56
C GLY A 14 -1.99 5.70 18.58
N GLY A 15 -1.76 6.33 17.43
CA GLY A 15 -1.10 7.63 17.33
C GLY A 15 -2.09 8.64 16.74
N ALA A 16 -2.75 9.43 17.59
CA ALA A 16 -3.56 10.56 17.14
C ALA A 16 -2.60 11.71 16.76
N SER A 17 -2.34 11.86 15.46
CA SER A 17 -1.62 13.00 14.90
C SER A 17 -2.63 14.13 14.64
N THR A 18 -2.54 15.20 15.43
CA THR A 18 -3.41 16.38 15.35
C THR A 18 -2.93 17.30 14.21
N HIS A 19 -3.19 16.92 12.96
CA HIS A 19 -3.00 17.82 11.81
C HIS A 19 -4.26 17.86 10.94
N ARG A 20 -4.56 19.08 10.44
CA ARG A 20 -5.79 19.51 9.75
C ARG A 20 -6.47 18.40 8.94
N THR A 21 -7.74 18.18 9.25
CA THR A 21 -8.67 17.28 8.55
C THR A 21 -8.97 17.82 7.16
N GLY A 22 -8.21 17.37 6.15
CA GLY A 22 -8.76 17.32 4.81
C GLY A 22 -9.78 16.17 4.71
N THR A 23 -10.75 16.31 3.82
CA THR A 23 -11.75 15.27 3.53
C THR A 23 -11.18 14.28 2.50
N LEU A 24 -11.08 13.00 2.85
CA LEU A 24 -10.62 11.96 1.91
C LEU A 24 -11.55 11.93 0.68
N ILE A 25 -11.02 12.12 -0.55
CA ILE A 25 -11.79 11.80 -1.78
C ILE A 25 -11.68 10.28 -1.98
N ALA A 26 -12.20 9.52 -1.02
CA ALA A 26 -12.34 8.08 -1.11
C ALA A 26 -13.28 7.62 0.01
N GLY A 27 -14.56 7.93 -0.13
CA GLY A 27 -15.62 7.39 0.72
C GLY A 27 -15.60 7.90 2.17
N GLU A 28 -16.66 8.58 2.54
CA GLU A 28 -16.90 9.02 3.91
C GLU A 28 -16.89 7.84 4.90
N GLY A 29 -16.18 8.02 6.01
CA GLY A 29 -16.44 7.35 7.29
C GLY A 29 -15.86 5.95 7.45
N SER A 30 -14.89 5.79 8.37
CA SER A 30 -14.61 4.55 9.14
C SER A 30 -14.24 3.26 8.35
N ALA A 31 -14.42 3.24 7.04
CA ALA A 31 -14.30 2.09 6.15
C ALA A 31 -13.20 2.25 5.09
N SER A 32 -12.41 3.34 5.15
CA SER A 32 -11.23 3.47 4.30
C SER A 32 -10.21 2.42 4.71
N THR A 33 -9.81 1.55 3.79
CA THR A 33 -8.79 0.55 4.06
C THR A 33 -7.48 1.26 4.39
N SER A 34 -6.80 0.82 5.46
CA SER A 34 -5.50 1.38 5.83
C SER A 34 -4.54 1.32 4.63
N ALA A 35 -3.85 2.42 4.35
CA ALA A 35 -2.87 2.48 3.28
C ALA A 35 -1.79 1.40 3.45
N THR A 36 -1.41 1.06 4.68
CA THR A 36 -0.52 -0.06 4.99
C THR A 36 -1.07 -1.40 4.50
N LYS A 37 -2.35 -1.68 4.77
CA LYS A 37 -2.98 -2.94 4.31
C LYS A 37 -3.02 -3.03 2.78
N ILE A 38 -3.23 -1.90 2.09
CA ILE A 38 -3.18 -1.86 0.63
C ILE A 38 -1.75 -2.09 0.13
N ALA A 39 -0.76 -1.42 0.73
CA ALA A 39 0.64 -1.61 0.39
C ALA A 39 1.08 -3.07 0.57
N ASP A 40 0.71 -3.70 1.69
CA ASP A 40 1.02 -5.10 1.99
C ASP A 40 0.36 -6.05 0.98
N ALA A 41 -0.92 -5.84 0.66
CA ALA A 41 -1.63 -6.67 -0.30
C ALA A 41 -1.02 -6.57 -1.72
N LEU A 42 -0.65 -5.35 -2.13
CA LEU A 42 0.04 -5.12 -3.40
C LEU A 42 1.43 -5.76 -3.43
N ALA A 43 2.19 -5.62 -2.35
CA ALA A 43 3.51 -6.23 -2.23
C ALA A 43 3.44 -7.76 -2.32
N GLN A 44 2.48 -8.39 -1.63
CA GLN A 44 2.27 -9.84 -1.67
C GLN A 44 1.84 -10.32 -3.07
N ALA A 45 0.92 -9.61 -3.72
CA ALA A 45 0.49 -9.94 -5.08
C ALA A 45 1.64 -9.79 -6.09
N ALA A 46 2.46 -8.74 -5.94
CA ALA A 46 3.66 -8.54 -6.75
C ALA A 46 4.69 -9.64 -6.51
N LEU A 47 4.88 -10.07 -5.26
CA LEU A 47 5.79 -11.16 -4.89
C LEU A 47 5.37 -12.46 -5.54
N TYR A 48 4.09 -12.83 -5.42
CA TYR A 48 3.55 -14.03 -6.06
C TYR A 48 3.81 -14.03 -7.57
N ARG A 49 3.56 -12.89 -8.24
CA ARG A 49 3.82 -12.76 -9.68
C ARG A 49 5.29 -12.72 -10.05
N SER A 50 6.16 -12.24 -9.16
CA SER A 50 7.61 -12.22 -9.37
C SER A 50 8.20 -13.63 -9.39
N MET A 51 7.58 -14.55 -8.65
CA MET A 51 7.95 -15.96 -8.56
C MET A 51 7.23 -16.86 -9.57
N ASP A 52 6.33 -16.31 -10.39
CA ASP A 52 5.59 -17.11 -11.37
C ASP A 52 6.41 -17.29 -12.65
N HIS A 53 6.88 -18.52 -12.89
CA HIS A 53 7.67 -18.87 -14.07
C HIS A 53 6.82 -19.04 -15.33
N SER A 54 5.50 -19.07 -15.24
CA SER A 54 4.61 -19.30 -16.38
C SER A 54 4.07 -18.01 -16.99
N VAL A 55 4.13 -16.90 -16.25
CA VAL A 55 3.50 -15.64 -16.66
C VAL A 55 4.38 -14.85 -17.62
N LYS A 56 3.78 -14.29 -18.68
CA LYS A 56 4.45 -13.28 -19.50
C LYS A 56 4.48 -11.96 -18.72
N THR A 57 5.68 -11.50 -18.37
CA THR A 57 5.86 -10.20 -17.72
C THR A 57 6.38 -9.15 -18.68
N PRO A 58 6.15 -7.85 -18.40
CA PRO A 58 6.82 -6.78 -19.11
C PRO A 58 8.35 -6.98 -19.13
N PHE A 59 8.93 -7.46 -18.02
CA PHE A 59 10.36 -7.74 -17.94
C PHE A 59 10.80 -8.84 -18.91
N SER A 60 10.13 -10.00 -18.91
CA SER A 60 10.48 -11.12 -19.80
C SER A 60 10.36 -10.73 -21.28
N LEU A 61 9.35 -9.92 -21.63
CA LEU A 61 9.18 -9.39 -22.99
C LEU A 61 10.34 -8.47 -23.42
N HIS A 62 10.81 -7.59 -22.53
CA HIS A 62 11.94 -6.71 -22.84
C HIS A 62 13.26 -7.46 -22.88
N ALA A 63 13.48 -8.42 -21.98
CA ALA A 63 14.65 -9.30 -22.01
C ALA A 63 14.73 -10.06 -23.33
N GLN A 64 13.62 -10.64 -23.80
CA GLN A 64 13.55 -11.32 -25.08
C GLN A 64 13.89 -10.39 -26.25
N LYS A 65 13.35 -9.17 -26.27
CA LYS A 65 13.69 -8.16 -27.30
C LYS A 65 15.16 -7.77 -27.29
N ALA A 66 15.81 -7.82 -26.13
CA ALA A 66 17.24 -7.57 -25.97
C ALA A 66 18.12 -8.81 -26.27
N GLY A 67 17.53 -9.92 -26.73
CA GLY A 67 18.25 -11.17 -26.99
C GLY A 67 18.62 -11.97 -25.75
N MET A 68 18.09 -11.59 -24.58
CA MET A 68 18.32 -12.27 -23.30
C MET A 68 17.21 -13.29 -23.05
N TYR A 69 17.58 -14.46 -22.54
CA TYR A 69 16.60 -15.46 -22.13
C TYR A 69 16.14 -15.20 -20.70
N HIS A 70 14.85 -14.85 -20.56
CA HIS A 70 14.20 -14.75 -19.26
C HIS A 70 12.73 -15.15 -19.40
N ILE A 71 12.27 -16.03 -18.51
CA ILE A 71 10.90 -16.54 -18.50
C ILE A 71 10.30 -16.26 -17.12
N GLY A 72 9.02 -15.86 -17.10
CA GLY A 72 8.29 -15.60 -15.87
C GLY A 72 8.50 -14.19 -15.29
N GLY A 73 8.18 -14.09 -14.00
CA GLY A 73 8.41 -12.92 -13.16
C GLY A 73 9.88 -12.67 -12.84
N LYS A 74 10.20 -11.42 -12.51
CA LYS A 74 11.54 -11.00 -12.11
C LYS A 74 11.63 -10.99 -10.59
N MET A 75 12.49 -11.85 -10.02
CA MET A 75 12.80 -11.80 -8.57
C MET A 75 13.72 -10.61 -8.28
N ASP A 76 13.14 -9.54 -7.78
CA ASP A 76 13.81 -8.28 -7.43
C ASP A 76 13.12 -7.69 -6.20
N ASP A 77 13.74 -6.72 -5.53
CA ASP A 77 13.17 -6.10 -4.34
C ASP A 77 11.84 -5.38 -4.67
N ILE A 78 10.82 -5.60 -3.84
CA ILE A 78 9.48 -5.01 -4.01
C ILE A 78 9.28 -3.94 -2.93
N THR A 79 9.05 -2.70 -3.37
CA THR A 79 8.67 -1.58 -2.50
C THR A 79 7.34 -0.99 -2.95
N CYS A 80 6.37 -0.85 -2.04
CA CYS A 80 5.06 -0.25 -2.31
C CYS A 80 4.83 0.95 -1.40
N VAL A 81 4.46 2.09 -1.99
CA VAL A 81 4.04 3.29 -1.27
C VAL A 81 2.57 3.54 -1.60
N CYS A 82 1.74 3.67 -0.57
CA CYS A 82 0.31 3.93 -0.73
C CYS A 82 -0.07 5.17 0.08
N ALA A 83 -0.88 6.03 -0.53
CA ALA A 83 -1.39 7.24 0.08
C ALA A 83 -2.80 7.51 -0.45
N TRP A 84 -3.64 8.11 0.38
CA TRP A 84 -4.96 8.57 -0.03
C TRP A 84 -4.92 10.04 -0.39
N MET A 85 -5.56 10.41 -1.51
CA MET A 85 -5.77 11.81 -1.83
C MET A 85 -6.92 12.36 -0.99
N VAL A 86 -6.67 13.52 -0.42
CA VAL A 86 -7.59 14.20 0.48
C VAL A 86 -7.90 15.55 -0.14
N SER A 87 -9.16 15.83 -0.45
CA SER A 87 -9.57 17.16 -0.87
C SER A 87 -9.91 18.00 0.35
N THR A 88 -9.29 19.16 0.39
CA THR A 88 -9.72 20.25 1.26
C THR A 88 -10.73 21.05 0.47
N ASP A 89 -11.99 20.62 0.44
CA ASP A 89 -13.06 21.44 -0.11
C ASP A 89 -13.30 22.59 0.90
N THR A 90 -12.41 23.58 0.88
CA THR A 90 -12.60 24.84 1.58
C THR A 90 -13.54 25.65 0.72
N SER A 91 -14.82 25.66 1.07
CA SER A 91 -15.78 26.54 0.42
C SER A 91 -15.24 27.99 0.48
N PRO A 92 -15.25 28.76 -0.63
CA PRO A 92 -14.70 30.12 -0.68
C PRO A 92 -15.35 31.12 0.29
N SER A 93 -16.40 30.73 1.01
CA SER A 93 -17.14 31.57 1.95
C SER A 93 -16.33 32.03 3.17
N GLU A 94 -15.18 31.40 3.46
CA GLU A 94 -14.30 31.77 4.58
C GLU A 94 -13.15 32.73 4.17
N MET A 95 -13.04 33.12 2.90
CA MET A 95 -11.94 33.96 2.40
C MET A 95 -12.27 35.46 2.34
N ASN A 96 -13.24 35.94 3.14
CA ASN A 96 -13.59 37.36 3.19
C ASN A 96 -13.67 37.88 4.63
N LEU A 97 -12.51 38.23 5.20
CA LEU A 97 -12.44 39.12 6.36
C LEU A 97 -11.11 39.90 6.41
N HIS A 98 -10.96 40.88 5.51
CA HIS A 98 -10.55 42.26 5.84
C HIS A 98 -10.63 43.16 4.61
#